data_AF-A0A355QEG1-F1
#
_entry.id   AF-A0A355QEG1-F1
#
_cell.length_a   1.000
_cell.length_b   1.000
_cell.length_c   1.000
_cell.angle_alpha   90.00
_cell.angle_beta   90.00
_cell.angle_gamma   90.00
#
_symmetry.space_group_name_H-M   'P 1'
#
loop_
_entity.id
_entity.type
_entity.pdbx_description
1 polymer ?
#
loop_
_entity_poly.entity_id
_entity_poly.type
_entity_poly.pdbx_seq_one_letter_code
_entity_poly.pdbx_strand_id
1 'polypeptide(L)'
;SFHDQERVFGRIWIDVGAASAEQNDRFAELLAGYGVEIAESVSYVLDPATLQESASNTIAKMKAAGVTSVIFNGDAIAPRDFTREATAQGWFPEWILTGSVLVDTNVFARTYDQEQWANAFGLSNLSARVAPGQGGSTFIYEWWNGTTPPADDTIGLIDPNPALFYAVLTAIGPDLTIENLADQLFEASPTARGLTVPSISFGDEGRWPADMEPDHFGVDDITEVWWNPTKVGIDELRNEGEGMYMFVDGGIRYLLGEMPETPPKAFDPEGAISMYAESPDSEQSPYYDPLPSAPVND
;
A
#
# COMPACT_ATOMS: atom_id res chain seq x y z
N SER A 1 -1.29 24.59 -2.59
CA SER A 1 -1.09 23.39 -3.40
C SER A 1 -0.38 23.76 -4.70
N PHE A 2 0.49 22.88 -5.20
CA PHE A 2 1.25 23.04 -6.45
C PHE A 2 0.70 22.19 -7.61
N HIS A 3 -0.56 21.72 -7.54
CA HIS A 3 -1.16 20.85 -8.57
C HIS A 3 -1.11 21.43 -10.01
N ASP A 4 -1.12 22.76 -10.16
CA ASP A 4 -1.08 23.44 -11.45
C ASP A 4 0.34 23.87 -11.88
N GLN A 5 1.37 23.50 -11.12
CA GLN A 5 2.76 23.83 -11.44
C GLN A 5 3.41 22.71 -12.25
N GLU A 6 4.44 23.07 -13.03
CA GLU A 6 5.32 22.09 -13.65
C GLU A 6 6.03 21.28 -12.57
N ARG A 7 6.03 19.95 -12.70
CA ARG A 7 6.59 19.07 -11.68
C ARG A 7 8.10 19.13 -11.66
N VAL A 8 8.64 19.56 -10.52
CA VAL A 8 10.03 19.37 -10.13
C VAL A 8 10.05 18.31 -9.04
N PHE A 9 10.58 17.13 -9.36
CA PHE A 9 10.55 16.00 -8.43
C PHE A 9 11.67 16.09 -7.40
N GLY A 10 11.29 15.94 -6.14
CA GLY A 10 12.21 15.65 -5.04
C GLY A 10 11.92 14.28 -4.47
N ARG A 11 12.89 13.68 -3.77
CA ARG A 11 12.72 12.36 -3.15
C ARG A 11 13.12 12.38 -1.69
N ILE A 12 12.21 11.94 -0.82
CA ILE A 12 12.50 11.66 0.59
C ILE A 12 12.43 10.15 0.79
N TRP A 13 13.50 9.56 1.33
CA TRP A 13 13.55 8.10 1.52
C TRP A 13 14.19 7.66 2.83
N ILE A 14 13.77 6.50 3.35
CA ILE A 14 14.27 5.98 4.62
C ILE A 14 15.59 5.22 4.44
N ASP A 15 16.59 5.55 5.26
CA ASP A 15 17.84 4.80 5.37
C ASP A 15 17.80 3.88 6.59
N VAL A 16 17.70 2.57 6.31
CA VAL A 16 17.77 1.48 7.30
C VAL A 16 18.98 0.58 7.06
N GLY A 17 19.96 1.03 6.27
CA GLY A 17 21.19 0.32 5.97
C GLY A 17 21.47 0.13 4.48
N ALA A 18 22.50 -0.69 4.20
CA ALA A 18 23.03 -0.85 2.84
C ALA A 18 21.97 -1.31 1.82
N ALA A 19 21.07 -2.23 2.22
CA ALA A 19 20.04 -2.74 1.32
C ALA A 19 19.02 -1.67 0.92
N SER A 20 18.62 -0.77 1.83
CA SER A 20 17.71 0.34 1.48
C SER A 20 18.40 1.38 0.60
N ALA A 21 19.69 1.63 0.81
CA ALA A 21 20.47 2.52 -0.04
C ALA A 21 20.56 1.98 -1.47
N GLU A 22 20.93 0.70 -1.64
CA GLU A 22 21.01 0.04 -2.95
C GLU A 22 19.66 0.04 -3.69
N GLN A 23 18.57 -0.28 -2.99
CA GLN A 23 17.22 -0.25 -3.57
C GLN A 23 16.81 1.16 -4.00
N ASN A 24 17.13 2.17 -3.21
CA ASN A 24 16.83 3.56 -3.57
C ASN A 24 17.72 4.06 -4.71
N ASP A 25 18.99 3.66 -4.79
CA ASP A 25 19.83 3.99 -5.95
C ASP A 25 19.26 3.36 -7.23
N ARG A 26 18.87 2.08 -7.19
CA ARG A 26 18.18 1.40 -8.31
C ARG A 26 16.87 2.11 -8.69
N PHE A 27 16.08 2.55 -7.71
CA PHE A 27 14.87 3.33 -7.98
C PHE A 27 15.17 4.61 -8.77
N ALA A 28 16.20 5.37 -8.37
CA ALA A 28 16.58 6.60 -9.07
C ALA A 28 17.07 6.33 -10.50
N GLU A 29 17.85 5.26 -10.70
CA GLU A 29 18.31 4.84 -12.03
C GLU A 29 17.15 4.45 -12.96
N LEU A 30 16.20 3.66 -12.46
CA LEU A 30 15.00 3.28 -13.20
C LEU A 30 14.17 4.51 -13.56
N LEU A 31 13.98 5.43 -12.61
CA LEU A 31 13.21 6.65 -12.82
C LEU A 31 13.86 7.55 -13.90
N ALA A 32 15.19 7.67 -13.88
CA ALA A 32 15.94 8.38 -14.92
C ALA A 32 15.78 7.72 -16.31
N GLY A 33 15.65 6.39 -16.37
CA GLY A 33 15.33 5.65 -17.59
C GLY A 33 14.00 6.05 -18.23
N TYR A 34 13.05 6.54 -17.43
CA TYR A 34 11.78 7.12 -17.89
C TYR A 34 11.86 8.64 -18.16
N GLY A 35 13.06 9.23 -18.12
CA GLY A 35 13.27 10.66 -18.39
C GLY A 35 12.86 11.58 -17.25
N VAL A 36 12.70 11.04 -16.03
CA VAL A 36 12.33 11.82 -14.85
C VAL A 36 13.60 12.14 -14.04
N GLU A 37 13.86 13.43 -13.85
CA GLU A 37 14.98 13.94 -13.07
C GLU A 37 14.55 14.26 -11.63
N ILE A 38 15.36 13.84 -10.65
CA ILE A 38 15.18 14.20 -9.23
C ILE A 38 16.09 15.39 -8.92
N ALA A 39 15.48 16.55 -8.66
CA ALA A 39 16.20 17.79 -8.37
C ALA A 39 16.90 17.77 -7.00
N GLU A 40 16.32 17.07 -6.02
CA GLU A 40 16.88 16.90 -4.68
C GLU A 40 16.44 15.54 -4.10
N SER A 41 17.39 14.79 -3.54
CA SER A 41 17.13 13.50 -2.91
C SER A 41 17.74 13.50 -1.52
N VAL A 42 16.91 13.35 -0.48
CA VAL A 42 17.33 13.38 0.91
C VAL A 42 16.92 12.08 1.60
N SER A 43 17.89 11.39 2.20
CA SER A 43 17.60 10.28 3.09
C SER A 43 17.32 10.74 4.51
N TYR A 44 16.58 9.95 5.26
CA TYR A 44 16.40 10.14 6.70
C TYR A 44 16.50 8.81 7.45
N VAL A 45 16.90 8.89 8.72
CA VAL A 45 16.84 7.75 9.65
C VAL A 45 15.63 7.94 10.56
N LEU A 46 14.85 6.89 10.77
CA LEU A 46 13.75 6.89 11.72
C LEU A 46 14.28 6.79 13.16
N ASP A 47 14.72 7.93 13.69
CA ASP A 47 15.11 8.10 15.09
C ASP A 47 14.23 9.16 15.76
N PRO A 48 13.35 8.77 16.73
CA PRO A 48 12.49 9.71 17.43
C PRO A 48 13.23 10.89 18.09
N ALA A 49 14.51 10.75 18.43
CA ALA A 49 15.30 11.81 19.05
C ALA A 49 15.70 12.92 18.08
N THR A 50 15.85 12.60 16.79
CA THR A 50 16.40 13.52 15.77
C THR A 50 15.44 13.78 14.60
N LEU A 51 14.34 13.03 14.49
CA LEU A 51 13.42 13.09 13.35
C LEU A 51 12.87 14.49 13.10
N GLN A 52 12.51 15.24 14.15
CA GLN A 52 11.98 16.60 14.00
C GLN A 52 13.01 17.55 13.36
N GLU A 53 14.27 17.51 13.82
CA GLU A 53 15.35 18.34 13.25
C GLU A 53 15.66 17.92 11.82
N SER A 54 15.71 16.61 11.57
CA SER A 54 15.88 16.04 10.22
C SER A 54 14.77 16.49 9.28
N ALA A 55 13.51 16.50 9.76
CA ALA A 55 12.35 16.92 8.99
C ALA A 55 12.47 18.39 8.56
N SER A 56 12.73 19.31 9.50
CA SER A 56 12.83 20.73 9.18
C SER A 56 13.92 21.02 8.14
N ASN A 57 15.09 20.38 8.29
CA ASN A 57 16.20 20.48 7.34
C ASN A 57 15.88 19.87 5.98
N THR A 58 15.22 18.72 5.94
CA THR A 58 14.82 18.03 4.71
C THR A 58 13.85 18.88 3.90
N ILE A 59 12.81 19.41 4.55
CA ILE A 59 11.82 20.29 3.92
C ILE A 59 12.48 21.58 3.39
N ALA A 60 13.40 22.17 4.15
CA ALA A 60 14.11 23.36 3.72
C ALA A 60 14.96 23.12 2.46
N LYS A 61 15.64 21.96 2.35
CA LYS A 61 16.38 21.56 1.14
C LYS A 61 15.46 21.38 -0.06
N MET A 62 14.37 20.62 0.11
CA MET A 62 13.40 20.40 -0.97
C MET A 62 12.83 21.72 -1.49
N LYS A 63 12.41 22.60 -0.57
CA LYS A 63 11.92 23.93 -0.92
C LYS A 63 12.97 24.77 -1.65
N ALA A 64 14.23 24.77 -1.18
CA ALA A 64 15.32 25.52 -1.79
C ALA A 64 15.68 25.01 -3.19
N ALA A 65 15.55 23.70 -3.44
CA ALA A 65 15.73 23.08 -4.74
C ALA A 65 14.57 23.33 -5.72
N GLY A 66 13.50 24.02 -5.28
CA GLY A 66 12.34 24.31 -6.11
C GLY A 66 11.44 23.10 -6.34
N VAL A 67 11.53 22.06 -5.50
CA VAL A 67 10.69 20.87 -5.59
C VAL A 67 9.22 21.25 -5.44
N THR A 68 8.39 20.73 -6.35
CA THR A 68 6.94 20.87 -6.33
C THR A 68 6.21 19.57 -6.00
N SER A 69 6.87 18.43 -6.21
CA SER A 69 6.28 17.10 -6.06
C SER A 69 7.28 16.17 -5.37
N VAL A 70 6.93 15.68 -4.18
CA VAL A 70 7.80 14.84 -3.36
C VAL A 70 7.43 13.39 -3.55
N ILE A 71 8.34 12.59 -4.08
CA ILE A 71 8.26 11.13 -4.06
C ILE A 71 8.70 10.67 -2.67
N PHE A 72 7.79 10.02 -1.94
CA PHE A 72 8.05 9.51 -0.60
C PHE A 72 8.22 7.99 -0.60
N ASN A 73 9.39 7.53 -0.16
CA ASN A 73 9.70 6.10 0.00
C ASN A 73 10.22 5.82 1.42
N GLY A 74 9.31 5.64 2.37
CA GLY A 74 9.67 5.45 3.77
C GLY A 74 8.57 4.84 4.62
N ASP A 75 8.75 4.89 5.93
CA ASP A 75 7.78 4.41 6.91
C ASP A 75 6.55 5.31 7.03
N ALA A 76 5.48 4.78 7.62
CA ALA A 76 4.22 5.51 7.84
C ALA A 76 4.24 6.50 9.03
N ILE A 77 5.35 6.67 9.74
CA ILE A 77 5.46 7.56 10.91
C ILE A 77 6.07 8.90 10.51
N ALA A 78 7.18 8.88 9.78
CA ALA A 78 7.93 10.07 9.40
C ALA A 78 7.13 11.16 8.64
N PRO A 79 6.16 10.83 7.75
CA PRO A 79 5.37 11.85 7.05
C PRO A 79 4.66 12.82 7.99
N ARG A 80 4.32 12.42 9.22
CA ARG A 80 3.74 13.32 10.23
C ARG A 80 4.60 14.55 10.47
N ASP A 81 5.90 14.35 10.63
CA ASP A 81 6.81 15.42 11.01
C ASP A 81 7.25 16.22 9.77
N PHE A 82 7.43 15.55 8.63
CA PHE A 82 7.69 16.21 7.34
C PHE A 82 6.54 17.13 6.91
N THR A 83 5.30 16.66 6.99
CA THR A 83 4.12 17.45 6.57
C THR A 83 3.92 18.67 7.49
N ARG A 84 4.06 18.51 8.81
CA ARG A 84 4.00 19.66 9.74
C ARG A 84 5.06 20.72 9.44
N GLU A 85 6.29 20.30 9.13
CA GLU A 85 7.36 21.22 8.75
C GLU A 85 7.12 21.88 7.40
N ALA A 86 6.56 21.16 6.42
CA ALA A 86 6.13 21.74 5.15
C ALA A 86 5.13 22.89 5.36
N THR A 87 4.11 22.67 6.21
CA THR A 87 3.13 23.72 6.56
C THR A 87 3.79 24.87 7.31
N ALA A 88 4.62 24.58 8.32
CA ALA A 88 5.33 25.61 9.09
C ALA A 88 6.23 26.49 8.20
N GLN A 89 6.79 25.92 7.14
CA GLN A 89 7.60 26.62 6.17
C GLN A 89 6.79 27.21 5.00
N GLY A 90 5.45 27.07 4.99
CA GLY A 90 4.58 27.56 3.92
C GLY A 90 4.88 26.95 2.55
N TRP A 91 5.25 25.67 2.52
CA TRP A 91 5.55 24.89 1.32
C TRP A 91 4.51 23.77 1.19
N PHE A 92 3.84 23.68 0.04
CA PHE A 92 2.68 22.81 -0.16
C PHE A 92 2.82 21.99 -1.46
N PRO A 93 3.78 21.06 -1.51
CA PRO A 93 4.01 20.20 -2.66
C PRO A 93 2.91 19.15 -2.82
N GLU A 94 2.92 18.48 -3.98
CA GLU A 94 2.30 17.16 -4.13
C GLU A 94 3.10 16.12 -3.30
N TRP A 95 2.41 15.14 -2.73
CA TRP A 95 3.03 13.99 -2.04
C TRP A 95 2.74 12.71 -2.82
N ILE A 96 3.74 12.19 -3.50
CA ILE A 96 3.64 11.02 -4.37
C ILE A 96 4.00 9.75 -3.59
N LEU A 97 3.01 8.87 -3.47
CA LEU A 97 3.10 7.56 -2.83
C LEU A 97 3.66 6.51 -3.79
N THR A 98 4.57 5.68 -3.29
CA THR A 98 5.16 4.57 -4.06
C THR A 98 4.74 3.19 -3.53
N GLY A 99 3.62 3.10 -2.80
CA GLY A 99 3.21 1.87 -2.10
C GLY A 99 4.12 1.50 -0.92
N SER A 100 4.80 2.50 -0.32
CA SER A 100 5.69 2.31 0.82
C SER A 100 4.92 1.96 2.10
N VAL A 101 5.50 1.10 2.93
CA VAL A 101 4.86 0.37 4.03
C VAL A 101 3.87 1.24 4.84
N LEU A 102 2.57 0.94 4.67
CA LEU A 102 1.43 1.46 5.40
C LEU A 102 1.18 2.97 5.28
N VAL A 103 1.96 3.71 4.49
CA VAL A 103 1.73 5.15 4.25
C VAL A 103 0.36 5.36 3.56
N ASP A 104 -0.06 4.36 2.78
CA ASP A 104 -1.33 4.23 2.07
C ASP A 104 -2.48 3.66 2.93
N THR A 105 -2.40 3.79 4.26
CA THR A 105 -3.50 3.45 5.19
C THR A 105 -4.12 4.68 5.85
N ASN A 106 -5.42 4.61 6.15
CA ASN A 106 -6.15 5.74 6.73
C ASN A 106 -5.65 6.08 8.15
N VAL A 107 -5.35 5.06 8.95
CA VAL A 107 -4.91 5.21 10.35
C VAL A 107 -3.66 6.08 10.45
N PHE A 108 -2.69 5.93 9.55
CA PHE A 108 -1.48 6.75 9.55
C PHE A 108 -1.70 8.09 8.84
N ALA A 109 -2.39 8.10 7.69
CA ALA A 109 -2.68 9.32 6.95
C ALA A 109 -3.44 10.38 7.77
N ARG A 110 -4.33 9.95 8.67
CA ARG A 110 -5.03 10.83 9.64
C ARG A 110 -4.11 11.51 10.64
N THR A 111 -2.90 10.98 10.87
CA THR A 111 -1.94 11.58 11.81
C THR A 111 -1.14 12.73 11.22
N TYR A 112 -1.09 12.80 9.88
CA TYR A 112 -0.30 13.79 9.16
C TYR A 112 -0.98 15.16 9.14
N ASP A 113 -0.26 16.20 8.73
CA ASP A 113 -0.88 17.51 8.51
C ASP A 113 -1.85 17.42 7.32
N GLN A 114 -3.14 17.63 7.59
CA GLN A 114 -4.19 17.45 6.57
C GLN A 114 -4.18 18.56 5.50
N GLU A 115 -3.60 19.73 5.76
CA GLU A 115 -3.42 20.76 4.72
C GLU A 115 -2.38 20.32 3.67
N GLN A 116 -1.43 19.48 4.09
CA GLN A 116 -0.43 18.88 3.22
C GLN A 116 -0.95 17.63 2.55
N TRP A 117 -1.51 16.72 3.34
CA TRP A 117 -1.89 15.39 2.88
C TRP A 117 -3.10 15.45 1.93
N ALA A 118 -3.85 16.54 1.91
CA ALA A 118 -4.81 16.85 0.85
C ALA A 118 -4.20 16.85 -0.58
N ASN A 119 -2.87 16.93 -0.70
CA ASN A 119 -2.13 16.86 -1.96
C ASN A 119 -1.45 15.49 -2.16
N ALA A 120 -1.85 14.45 -1.40
CA ALA A 120 -1.25 13.12 -1.49
C ALA A 120 -2.00 12.20 -2.47
N PHE A 121 -1.23 11.55 -3.35
CA PHE A 121 -1.71 10.58 -4.32
C PHE A 121 -0.59 9.66 -4.77
N GLY A 122 -0.90 8.59 -5.50
CA GLY A 122 0.10 7.74 -6.12
C GLY A 122 -0.36 6.30 -6.16
N LEU A 123 0.57 5.39 -5.90
CA LEU A 123 0.35 3.97 -6.04
C LEU A 123 0.22 3.31 -4.67
N SER A 124 -0.66 2.32 -4.58
CA SER A 124 -0.84 1.46 -3.43
C SER A 124 -0.73 -0.01 -3.84
N ASN A 125 -0.02 -0.79 -3.00
CA ASN A 125 0.00 -2.25 -3.09
C ASN A 125 -1.23 -2.86 -2.37
N LEU A 126 -1.93 -2.08 -1.55
CA LEU A 126 -3.17 -2.49 -0.88
C LEU A 126 -4.35 -2.49 -1.86
N SER A 127 -5.41 -3.21 -1.52
CA SER A 127 -6.65 -3.30 -2.30
C SER A 127 -7.73 -2.34 -1.80
N ALA A 128 -8.74 -2.10 -2.63
CA ALA A 128 -9.90 -1.34 -2.21
C ALA A 128 -10.55 -2.03 -1.01
N ARG A 129 -10.79 -1.26 0.05
CA ARG A 129 -11.28 -1.81 1.32
C ARG A 129 -12.72 -2.29 1.18
N VAL A 130 -13.07 -3.34 1.89
CA VAL A 130 -14.47 -3.79 2.08
C VAL A 130 -14.87 -3.56 3.53
N ALA A 131 -16.14 -3.27 3.77
CA ALA A 131 -16.68 -3.15 5.12
C ALA A 131 -16.40 -4.41 5.96
N PRO A 132 -16.16 -4.27 7.28
CA PRO A 132 -15.93 -5.40 8.17
C PRO A 132 -17.04 -6.46 8.09
N GLY A 133 -16.66 -7.73 8.10
CA GLY A 133 -17.60 -8.85 8.02
C GLY A 133 -18.17 -9.11 6.62
N GLN A 134 -17.72 -8.40 5.58
CA GLN A 134 -18.15 -8.62 4.19
C GLN A 134 -17.10 -9.33 3.32
N GLY A 135 -15.90 -9.52 3.86
CA GLY A 135 -14.80 -10.19 3.18
C GLY A 135 -13.56 -10.28 4.06
N GLY A 136 -12.53 -10.94 3.54
CA GLY A 136 -11.21 -11.07 4.17
C GLY A 136 -11.21 -11.80 5.51
N SER A 137 -10.15 -11.58 6.28
CA SER A 137 -9.82 -12.33 7.50
C SER A 137 -10.86 -12.20 8.61
N THR A 138 -11.49 -11.02 8.77
CA THR A 138 -12.58 -10.85 9.74
C THR A 138 -13.78 -11.73 9.39
N PHE A 139 -14.20 -11.75 8.12
CA PHE A 139 -15.31 -12.59 7.67
C PHE A 139 -15.01 -14.08 7.88
N ILE A 140 -13.81 -14.54 7.50
CA ILE A 140 -13.41 -15.95 7.67
C ILE A 140 -13.38 -16.34 9.15
N TYR A 141 -12.88 -15.46 10.02
CA TYR A 141 -12.85 -15.72 11.46
C TYR A 141 -14.27 -15.83 12.04
N GLU A 142 -15.15 -14.88 11.70
CA GLU A 142 -16.54 -14.86 12.17
C GLU A 142 -17.33 -16.05 11.63
N TRP A 143 -17.10 -16.43 10.37
CA TRP A 143 -17.67 -17.64 9.78
C TRP A 143 -17.31 -18.90 10.59
N TRP A 144 -16.05 -19.05 11.02
CA TRP A 144 -15.63 -20.22 11.79
C TRP A 144 -16.03 -20.17 13.28
N ASN A 145 -15.86 -19.01 13.93
CA ASN A 145 -15.97 -18.87 15.38
C ASN A 145 -17.31 -18.28 15.85
N GLY A 146 -18.14 -17.74 14.95
CA GLY A 146 -19.42 -17.13 15.29
C GLY A 146 -19.33 -15.81 16.06
N THR A 147 -18.12 -15.27 16.22
CA THR A 147 -17.82 -14.09 17.03
C THR A 147 -16.74 -13.27 16.36
N THR A 148 -16.74 -11.97 16.62
CA THR A 148 -15.69 -11.06 16.14
C THR A 148 -14.32 -11.49 16.68
N PRO A 149 -13.26 -11.45 15.85
CA PRO A 149 -11.92 -11.81 16.29
C PRO A 149 -11.45 -10.98 17.50
N PRO A 150 -10.73 -11.58 18.46
CA PRO A 150 -10.13 -10.84 19.57
C PRO A 150 -9.11 -9.77 19.13
N ALA A 151 -8.47 -9.98 17.98
CA ALA A 151 -7.51 -9.07 17.35
C ALA A 151 -8.15 -8.41 16.12
N ASP A 152 -9.39 -7.93 16.26
CA ASP A 152 -10.16 -7.43 15.13
C ASP A 152 -9.46 -6.27 14.40
N ASP A 153 -8.73 -5.42 15.13
CA ASP A 153 -7.96 -4.27 14.62
C ASP A 153 -6.69 -4.63 13.84
N THR A 154 -6.21 -5.87 13.98
CA THR A 154 -4.90 -6.32 13.47
C THR A 154 -4.97 -7.64 12.72
N ILE A 155 -6.13 -8.31 12.68
CA ILE A 155 -6.31 -9.60 12.01
C ILE A 155 -5.93 -9.55 10.53
N GLY A 156 -6.19 -8.43 9.85
CA GLY A 156 -5.79 -8.24 8.45
C GLY A 156 -4.28 -8.18 8.22
N LEU A 157 -3.48 -7.95 9.27
CA LEU A 157 -2.02 -8.03 9.23
C LEU A 157 -1.51 -9.43 9.67
N ILE A 158 -2.24 -10.08 10.57
CA ILE A 158 -1.85 -11.36 11.16
C ILE A 158 -2.14 -12.52 10.20
N ASP A 159 -3.33 -12.55 9.62
CA ASP A 159 -3.89 -13.70 8.89
C ASP A 159 -3.25 -13.99 7.52
N PRO A 160 -2.82 -13.01 6.68
CA PRO A 160 -2.30 -13.31 5.35
C PRO A 160 -1.11 -14.29 5.33
N ASN A 161 -0.17 -14.18 6.28
CA ASN A 161 1.02 -15.03 6.32
C ASN A 161 0.70 -16.50 6.70
N PRO A 162 -0.03 -16.77 7.80
CA PRO A 162 -0.57 -18.11 8.08
C PRO A 162 -1.44 -18.66 6.94
N ALA A 163 -2.30 -17.84 6.35
CA ALA A 163 -3.17 -18.28 5.25
C ALA A 163 -2.35 -18.78 4.06
N LEU A 164 -1.32 -18.03 3.65
CA LEU A 164 -0.37 -18.47 2.62
C LEU A 164 0.35 -19.76 3.03
N PHE A 165 0.91 -19.81 4.24
CA PHE A 165 1.63 -20.99 4.72
C PHE A 165 0.78 -22.26 4.70
N TYR A 166 -0.45 -22.21 5.23
CA TYR A 166 -1.33 -23.39 5.26
C TYR A 166 -1.88 -23.77 3.88
N ALA A 167 -2.08 -22.80 2.98
CA ALA A 167 -2.45 -23.08 1.59
C ALA A 167 -1.35 -23.89 0.90
N VAL A 168 -0.09 -23.45 1.02
CA VAL A 168 1.06 -24.15 0.41
C VAL A 168 1.28 -25.50 1.09
N LEU A 169 1.21 -25.57 2.42
CA LEU A 169 1.34 -26.83 3.16
C LEU A 169 0.33 -27.89 2.69
N THR A 170 -0.91 -27.47 2.43
CA THR A 170 -1.97 -28.34 1.92
C THR A 170 -1.68 -28.80 0.49
N ALA A 171 -1.11 -27.94 -0.35
CA ALA A 171 -0.75 -28.26 -1.73
C ALA A 171 0.39 -29.29 -1.82
N ILE A 172 1.41 -29.20 -0.95
CA ILE A 172 2.53 -30.16 -0.90
C ILE A 172 2.04 -31.56 -0.51
N GLY A 173 1.12 -31.66 0.45
CA GLY A 173 0.65 -32.93 0.98
C GLY A 173 1.67 -33.59 1.93
N PRO A 174 1.78 -34.93 1.98
CA PRO A 174 2.50 -35.63 3.04
C PRO A 174 4.04 -35.57 2.93
N ASP A 175 4.60 -35.16 1.79
CA ASP A 175 6.06 -35.10 1.59
C ASP A 175 6.61 -33.72 1.98
N LEU A 176 6.57 -33.43 3.29
CA LEU A 176 6.91 -32.12 3.82
C LEU A 176 8.42 -31.92 3.96
N THR A 177 9.01 -31.27 2.96
CA THR A 177 10.40 -30.80 2.93
C THR A 177 10.45 -29.29 2.65
N ILE A 178 11.59 -28.64 2.94
CA ILE A 178 11.77 -27.21 2.63
C ILE A 178 11.84 -27.01 1.11
N GLU A 179 12.42 -27.99 0.42
CA GLU A 179 12.53 -28.03 -1.03
C GLU A 179 11.14 -28.09 -1.68
N ASN A 180 10.29 -29.03 -1.24
CA ASN A 180 8.93 -29.13 -1.77
C ASN A 180 8.08 -27.89 -1.42
N LEU A 181 8.35 -27.23 -0.30
CA LEU A 181 7.72 -25.94 0.03
C LEU A 181 8.10 -24.85 -0.95
N ALA A 182 9.39 -24.72 -1.27
CA ALA A 182 9.88 -23.73 -2.22
C ALA A 182 9.35 -24.01 -3.64
N ASP A 183 9.45 -25.26 -4.10
CA ASP A 183 8.98 -25.68 -5.42
C ASP A 183 7.47 -25.44 -5.56
N GLN A 184 6.67 -25.87 -4.57
CA GLN A 184 5.22 -25.69 -4.63
C GLN A 184 4.79 -24.22 -4.59
N LEU A 185 5.54 -23.36 -3.90
CA LEU A 185 5.28 -21.93 -3.88
C LEU A 185 5.59 -21.28 -5.24
N PHE A 186 6.69 -21.68 -5.90
CA PHE A 186 7.16 -21.08 -7.15
C PHE A 186 6.49 -21.66 -8.40
N GLU A 187 5.87 -22.84 -8.28
CA GLU A 187 5.07 -23.45 -9.35
C GLU A 187 3.56 -23.13 -9.22
N ALA A 188 3.16 -22.46 -8.14
CA ALA A 188 1.77 -22.11 -7.92
C ALA A 188 1.31 -21.05 -8.94
N SER A 189 0.21 -21.32 -9.64
CA SER A 189 -0.40 -20.31 -10.50
C SER A 189 -0.76 -19.06 -9.70
N PRO A 190 -0.59 -17.86 -10.28
CA PRO A 190 -0.92 -16.62 -9.60
C PRO A 190 -2.37 -16.59 -9.13
N THR A 191 -2.62 -15.96 -7.98
CA THR A 191 -3.98 -15.80 -7.46
C THR A 191 -4.81 -14.91 -8.39
N ALA A 192 -6.13 -15.10 -8.35
CA ALA A 192 -7.06 -14.28 -9.12
C ALA A 192 -6.93 -12.80 -8.71
N ARG A 193 -6.85 -11.93 -9.71
CA ARG A 193 -6.88 -10.47 -9.51
C ARG A 193 -8.31 -10.00 -9.27
N GLY A 194 -8.49 -9.09 -8.31
CA GLY A 194 -9.76 -8.42 -8.02
C GLY A 194 -9.55 -6.95 -7.64
N LEU A 195 -10.64 -6.23 -7.40
CA LEU A 195 -10.64 -4.86 -6.88
C LEU A 195 -10.28 -4.84 -5.38
N THR A 196 -10.75 -5.85 -4.66
CA THR A 196 -10.64 -5.95 -3.19
C THR A 196 -9.57 -6.94 -2.72
N VAL A 197 -8.84 -7.55 -3.65
CA VAL A 197 -7.78 -8.52 -3.38
C VAL A 197 -6.62 -8.35 -4.38
N PRO A 198 -5.35 -8.30 -3.91
CA PRO A 198 -4.20 -8.29 -4.81
C PRO A 198 -3.98 -9.63 -5.49
N SER A 199 -3.43 -9.60 -6.70
CA SER A 199 -2.85 -10.80 -7.31
C SER A 199 -1.51 -11.11 -6.64
N ILE A 200 -1.30 -12.39 -6.30
CA ILE A 200 -0.13 -12.88 -5.59
C ILE A 200 0.51 -14.03 -6.36
N SER A 201 1.82 -13.96 -6.55
CA SER A 201 2.62 -15.02 -7.15
C SER A 201 4.07 -15.00 -6.67
N PHE A 202 4.79 -16.08 -6.95
CA PHE A 202 6.21 -16.24 -6.64
C PHE A 202 6.84 -17.06 -7.77
N GLY A 203 8.16 -16.97 -7.95
CA GLY A 203 8.84 -17.72 -9.00
C GLY A 203 8.76 -17.06 -10.37
N ASP A 204 9.11 -17.80 -11.41
CA ASP A 204 9.28 -17.31 -12.79
C ASP A 204 7.94 -17.25 -13.56
N GLU A 205 7.00 -16.41 -13.12
CA GLU A 205 5.67 -16.27 -13.74
C GLU A 205 5.65 -15.37 -14.99
N GLY A 206 6.79 -14.77 -15.33
CA GLY A 206 6.93 -13.87 -16.47
C GLY A 206 6.16 -12.56 -16.28
N ARG A 207 5.93 -12.18 -15.02
CA ARG A 207 5.27 -10.93 -14.62
C ARG A 207 6.27 -9.79 -14.47
N TRP A 208 7.54 -10.12 -14.22
CA TRP A 208 8.58 -9.15 -13.95
C TRP A 208 9.68 -9.17 -15.03
N PRO A 209 10.51 -8.11 -15.11
CA PRO A 209 11.71 -8.12 -15.93
C PRO A 209 12.65 -9.24 -15.49
N ALA A 210 13.44 -9.78 -16.43
CA ALA A 210 14.30 -10.94 -16.16
C ALA A 210 15.34 -10.74 -15.03
N ASP A 211 15.69 -9.49 -14.69
CA ASP A 211 16.57 -9.13 -13.58
C ASP A 211 15.83 -8.96 -12.23
N MET A 212 14.53 -9.25 -12.20
CA MET A 212 13.67 -9.29 -11.02
C MET A 212 13.01 -10.67 -10.85
N GLU A 213 13.29 -11.61 -11.74
CA GLU A 213 12.85 -13.00 -11.67
C GLU A 213 13.98 -13.89 -11.07
N PRO A 214 13.65 -14.91 -10.26
CA PRO A 214 12.30 -15.28 -9.82
C PRO A 214 11.70 -14.27 -8.82
N ASP A 215 10.38 -14.08 -8.87
CA ASP A 215 9.67 -13.21 -7.92
C ASP A 215 9.71 -13.77 -6.49
N HIS A 216 10.15 -12.92 -5.56
CA HIS A 216 10.19 -13.18 -4.12
C HIS A 216 9.35 -12.19 -3.30
N PHE A 217 8.63 -11.28 -3.95
CA PHE A 217 7.93 -10.14 -3.34
C PHE A 217 6.44 -10.40 -3.11
N GLY A 218 5.83 -11.29 -3.88
CA GLY A 218 4.49 -11.79 -3.63
C GLY A 218 3.39 -10.99 -4.32
N VAL A 219 3.27 -9.68 -4.07
CA VAL A 219 2.20 -8.85 -4.66
C VAL A 219 2.57 -8.40 -6.08
N ASP A 220 1.73 -8.72 -7.06
CA ASP A 220 2.04 -8.52 -8.48
C ASP A 220 1.44 -7.25 -9.10
N ASP A 221 0.44 -6.67 -8.45
CA ASP A 221 -0.37 -5.59 -9.00
C ASP A 221 -0.54 -4.41 -8.05
N ILE A 222 -0.84 -3.25 -8.64
CA ILE A 222 -0.96 -1.97 -7.95
C ILE A 222 -2.25 -1.25 -8.34
N THR A 223 -2.71 -0.35 -7.48
CA THR A 223 -3.84 0.54 -7.75
C THR A 223 -3.45 2.00 -7.54
N GLU A 224 -4.10 2.90 -8.26
CA GLU A 224 -3.98 4.35 -8.05
C GLU A 224 -4.89 4.80 -6.89
N VAL A 225 -4.35 5.64 -6.00
CA VAL A 225 -5.06 6.19 -4.84
C VAL A 225 -4.80 7.69 -4.66
N TRP A 226 -5.72 8.37 -3.99
CA TRP A 226 -5.52 9.75 -3.52
C TRP A 226 -6.21 9.99 -2.17
N TRP A 227 -5.71 10.93 -1.38
CA TRP A 227 -6.26 11.22 -0.05
C TRP A 227 -7.40 12.24 -0.10
N ASN A 228 -8.56 11.89 0.45
CA ASN A 228 -9.65 12.82 0.68
C ASN A 228 -9.75 13.19 2.17
N PRO A 229 -9.30 14.39 2.58
CA PRO A 229 -9.26 14.77 3.99
C PRO A 229 -10.64 14.96 4.62
N THR A 230 -11.70 15.12 3.81
CA THR A 230 -13.07 15.36 4.30
C THR A 230 -13.99 14.15 4.21
N LYS A 231 -13.53 13.06 3.58
CA LYS A 231 -14.33 11.83 3.46
C LYS A 231 -14.41 11.18 4.84
N VAL A 232 -15.61 10.97 5.35
CA VAL A 232 -15.85 10.25 6.60
C VAL A 232 -15.90 8.74 6.34
N GLY A 233 -15.27 7.97 7.21
CA GLY A 233 -15.34 6.51 7.22
C GLY A 233 -14.53 5.91 8.37
N ILE A 234 -14.51 4.58 8.45
CA ILE A 234 -13.68 3.87 9.42
C ILE A 234 -12.24 3.72 8.91
N ASP A 235 -11.24 3.84 9.77
CA ASP A 235 -9.87 3.43 9.45
C ASP A 235 -9.67 1.92 9.68
N GLU A 236 -8.43 1.46 9.55
CA GLU A 236 -8.02 0.06 9.71
C GLU A 236 -8.26 -0.43 11.15
N LEU A 237 -8.29 0.47 12.14
CA LEU A 237 -8.57 0.17 13.55
C LEU A 237 -10.07 0.32 13.90
N ARG A 238 -10.94 0.46 12.90
CA ARG A 238 -12.39 0.70 13.04
C ARG A 238 -12.77 2.02 13.70
N ASN A 239 -11.86 2.99 13.81
CA ASN A 239 -12.23 4.32 14.31
C ASN A 239 -12.90 5.12 13.19
N GLU A 240 -14.10 5.64 13.48
CA GLU A 240 -14.78 6.58 12.58
C GLU A 240 -14.10 7.94 12.64
N GLY A 241 -13.89 8.55 11.47
CA GLY A 241 -13.27 9.87 11.37
C GLY A 241 -13.27 10.40 9.95
N GLU A 242 -12.92 11.69 9.81
CA GLU A 242 -12.60 12.30 8.54
C GLU A 242 -11.24 11.82 8.02
N GLY A 243 -11.05 11.89 6.71
CA GLY A 243 -9.84 11.40 6.06
C GLY A 243 -9.97 9.94 5.64
N MET A 244 -10.01 9.72 4.32
CA MET A 244 -9.97 8.40 3.72
C MET A 244 -9.18 8.44 2.41
N TYR A 245 -8.41 7.39 2.14
CA TYR A 245 -7.94 7.12 0.79
C TYR A 245 -9.11 6.78 -0.12
N MET A 246 -9.02 7.27 -1.35
CA MET A 246 -9.94 7.05 -2.45
C MET A 246 -9.20 6.23 -3.51
N PHE A 247 -9.73 5.05 -3.82
CA PHE A 247 -9.24 4.16 -4.86
C PHE A 247 -9.85 4.55 -6.20
N VAL A 248 -8.99 4.88 -7.17
CA VAL A 248 -9.39 5.36 -8.50
C VAL A 248 -10.11 4.26 -9.29
N ASP A 249 -11.15 4.62 -10.04
CA ASP A 249 -11.94 3.70 -10.88
C ASP A 249 -12.43 2.44 -10.13
N GLY A 250 -12.80 2.57 -8.86
CA GLY A 250 -13.20 1.44 -8.02
C GLY A 250 -12.04 0.61 -7.46
N GLY A 251 -10.80 1.04 -7.67
CA GLY A 251 -9.60 0.28 -7.29
C GLY A 251 -9.19 -0.76 -8.32
N ILE A 252 -9.38 -0.46 -9.62
CA ILE A 252 -8.80 -1.28 -10.69
C ILE A 252 -7.30 -1.46 -10.43
N ARG A 253 -6.86 -2.71 -10.53
CA ARG A 253 -5.48 -3.11 -10.29
C ARG A 253 -4.78 -3.44 -11.61
N TYR A 254 -3.54 -2.99 -11.72
CA TYR A 254 -2.72 -3.09 -12.91
C TYR A 254 -1.48 -3.93 -12.63
N LEU A 255 -1.20 -4.91 -13.49
CA LEU A 255 0.12 -5.55 -13.53
C LEU A 255 1.16 -4.60 -14.13
N LEU A 256 2.43 -4.98 -14.03
CA LEU A 256 3.51 -4.30 -14.73
C LEU A 256 3.20 -4.19 -16.22
N GLY A 257 3.27 -2.97 -16.76
CA GLY A 257 3.00 -2.68 -18.17
C GLY A 257 1.52 -2.50 -18.53
N GLU A 258 0.59 -2.69 -17.59
CA GLU A 258 -0.85 -2.45 -17.81
C GLU A 258 -1.32 -1.06 -17.36
N MET A 259 -0.51 -0.33 -16.58
CA MET A 259 -0.85 1.01 -16.13
C MET A 259 -1.16 1.94 -17.31
N PRO A 260 -2.25 2.74 -17.26
CA PRO A 260 -2.60 3.65 -18.34
C PRO A 260 -1.52 4.70 -18.59
N GLU A 261 -1.23 5.00 -19.87
CA GLU A 261 -0.36 6.12 -20.25
C GLU A 261 -1.06 7.50 -20.16
N THR A 262 -2.30 7.52 -19.69
CA THR A 262 -3.05 8.76 -19.45
C THR A 262 -2.57 9.44 -18.16
N PRO A 263 -2.82 10.75 -17.98
CA PRO A 263 -2.60 11.39 -16.69
C PRO A 263 -3.28 10.63 -15.53
N PRO A 264 -2.68 10.63 -14.33
CA PRO A 264 -3.32 10.08 -13.12
C PRO A 264 -4.71 10.68 -12.92
N LYS A 265 -5.68 9.85 -12.51
CA LYS A 265 -7.03 10.30 -12.14
C LYS A 265 -7.14 10.68 -10.66
N ALA A 266 -6.02 10.86 -9.97
CA ALA A 266 -5.96 11.40 -8.63
C ALA A 266 -6.83 12.67 -8.48
N PHE A 267 -7.56 12.74 -7.36
CA PHE A 267 -8.50 13.82 -7.01
C PHE A 267 -9.75 13.92 -7.88
N ASP A 268 -9.93 13.03 -8.86
CA ASP A 268 -11.21 12.84 -9.53
C ASP A 268 -12.12 11.96 -8.65
N PRO A 269 -13.26 12.48 -8.15
CA PRO A 269 -14.21 11.67 -7.40
C PRO A 269 -15.03 10.73 -8.30
N GLU A 270 -15.05 10.93 -9.62
CA GLU A 270 -15.80 10.08 -10.53
C GLU A 270 -15.22 8.66 -10.54
N GLY A 271 -16.06 7.67 -10.24
CA GLY A 271 -15.64 6.26 -10.15
C GLY A 271 -14.79 5.90 -8.93
N ALA A 272 -14.29 6.87 -8.17
CA ALA A 272 -13.44 6.60 -7.01
C ALA A 272 -14.24 6.09 -5.80
N ILE A 273 -13.68 5.13 -5.06
CA ILE A 273 -14.31 4.55 -3.86
C ILE A 273 -13.36 4.56 -2.67
N SER A 274 -13.87 4.90 -1.48
CA SER A 274 -13.07 4.79 -0.25
C SER A 274 -13.14 3.39 0.37
N MET A 275 -14.30 2.75 0.23
CA MET A 275 -14.61 1.44 0.79
C MET A 275 -15.87 0.90 0.13
N TYR A 276 -15.86 -0.38 -0.23
CA TYR A 276 -17.01 -1.15 -0.65
C TYR A 276 -17.89 -1.50 0.56
N ALA A 277 -19.19 -1.26 0.46
CA ALA A 277 -20.14 -1.67 1.48
C ALA A 277 -20.31 -3.20 1.54
N GLU A 278 -20.18 -3.86 0.39
CA GLU A 278 -20.21 -5.32 0.20
C GLU A 278 -19.14 -5.67 -0.84
N SER A 279 -18.57 -6.87 -0.76
CA SER A 279 -17.59 -7.33 -1.76
C SER A 279 -18.22 -7.29 -3.16
N PRO A 280 -17.49 -6.86 -4.22
CA PRO A 280 -17.99 -6.87 -5.59
C PRO A 280 -18.55 -8.24 -5.98
N ASP A 281 -19.66 -8.28 -6.72
CA ASP A 281 -20.35 -9.54 -7.08
C ASP A 281 -19.41 -10.58 -7.74
N SER A 282 -18.44 -10.12 -8.54
CA SER A 282 -17.45 -10.98 -9.20
C SER A 282 -16.40 -11.58 -8.25
N GLU A 283 -16.26 -11.02 -7.05
CA GLU A 283 -15.28 -11.40 -6.02
C GLU A 283 -15.93 -12.08 -4.82
N GLN A 284 -17.26 -12.13 -4.77
CA GLN A 284 -17.98 -12.86 -3.72
C GLN A 284 -17.70 -14.35 -3.85
N SER A 285 -17.14 -14.92 -2.78
CA SER A 285 -17.03 -16.37 -2.65
C SER A 285 -18.42 -16.98 -2.41
N PRO A 286 -18.69 -18.20 -2.92
CA PRO A 286 -19.90 -18.91 -2.55
C PRO A 286 -20.00 -19.02 -1.03
N TYR A 287 -21.19 -18.80 -0.50
CA TYR A 287 -21.43 -19.02 0.92
C TYR A 287 -21.46 -20.52 1.23
N TYR A 288 -20.70 -20.93 2.23
CA TYR A 288 -20.73 -22.27 2.79
C TYR A 288 -21.19 -22.17 4.24
N ASP A 289 -22.00 -23.11 4.73
CA ASP A 289 -22.24 -23.21 6.17
C ASP A 289 -20.93 -23.58 6.89
N PRO A 290 -20.70 -23.07 8.13
CA PRO A 290 -19.57 -23.49 8.94
C PRO A 290 -19.53 -25.01 9.08
N LEU A 291 -18.33 -25.60 9.05
CA LEU A 291 -18.18 -27.05 9.17
C LEU A 291 -18.85 -27.56 10.45
N PRO A 292 -19.38 -28.79 10.50
CA PRO A 292 -20.00 -29.32 11.72
C PRO A 292 -19.11 -29.30 12.96
N SER A 293 -17.77 -29.26 12.78
CA SER A 293 -16.77 -29.15 13.85
C SER A 293 -16.42 -27.71 14.24
N ALA A 294 -17.03 -26.72 13.59
CA ALA A 294 -16.75 -25.31 13.85
C ALA A 294 -17.30 -24.92 15.24
N PRO A 295 -16.54 -24.15 16.05
CA PRO A 295 -16.98 -23.74 17.38
C PRO A 295 -18.31 -22.98 17.42
N VAL A 296 -18.69 -22.32 16.31
CA VAL A 296 -19.99 -21.62 16.19
C VAL A 296 -21.20 -22.55 16.28
N ASN A 297 -21.01 -23.85 16.06
CA ASN A 297 -22.07 -24.85 16.08
C ASN A 297 -22.26 -25.52 17.45
N ASP A 298 -21.41 -25.22 18.45
CA ASP A 298 -21.48 -25.74 19.83
C ASP A 298 -22.36 -24.87 20.75
#